data_AF-A0A177Q858-F1
#
_entry.id   AF-A0A177Q858-F1
#
_cell.length_a   1.000
_cell.length_b   1.000
_cell.length_c   1.000
_cell.angle_alpha   90.00
_cell.angle_beta   90.00
_cell.angle_gamma   90.00
#
_symmetry.space_group_name_H-M   'P 1'
#
loop_
_entity.id
_entity.type
_entity.pdbx_description
1 polymer ?
#
loop_
_entity_poly.entity_id
_entity_poly.type
_entity_poly.pdbx_seq_one_letter_code
_entity_poly.pdbx_strand_id
1 'polypeptide(L)'
;MSRAIERQKGFTLVELMVVVTIIGILAAVGIPRVFSYIRTSSTAEVSQDAGQIAGGISGYAQSQLQTAAATQTAVTGKTATPDLSTATEISTLIPQIQLPKGAKFDYAISAIVATAGPSTGDVVYCITATGRTNAAVSGGKVLYSSASTNAAGWDGHINRVAYVNGLTNLTGVTAGGYCSATGAAQATFT
;
A
#
# COMPACT_ATOMS: atom_id res chain seq x y z
N MET A 1 11.38 -70.30 -10.27
CA MET A 1 10.72 -69.15 -9.63
C MET A 1 10.15 -68.25 -10.72
N SER A 2 8.86 -68.39 -11.03
CA SER A 2 8.20 -67.53 -12.03
C SER A 2 7.88 -66.19 -11.37
N ARG A 3 8.53 -65.11 -11.82
CA ARG A 3 8.20 -63.74 -11.41
C ARG A 3 6.97 -63.31 -12.20
N ALA A 4 5.84 -63.10 -11.52
CA ALA A 4 4.68 -62.47 -12.11
C ALA A 4 5.03 -61.00 -12.44
N ILE A 5 4.96 -60.65 -13.72
CA ILE A 5 5.08 -59.26 -14.18
C ILE A 5 3.73 -58.59 -13.91
N GLU A 6 3.68 -57.71 -12.92
CA GLU A 6 2.51 -56.86 -12.69
C GLU A 6 2.25 -56.00 -13.93
N ARG A 7 1.04 -56.12 -14.49
CA ARG A 7 0.61 -55.26 -15.60
C ARG A 7 0.40 -53.85 -15.06
N GLN A 8 1.33 -52.94 -15.35
CA GLN A 8 1.13 -51.52 -15.11
C GLN A 8 -0.07 -51.04 -15.93
N LYS A 9 -1.19 -50.77 -15.25
CA LYS A 9 -2.33 -50.07 -15.85
C LYS A 9 -1.91 -48.63 -16.11
N GLY A 10 -1.59 -48.31 -17.36
CA GLY A 10 -1.33 -46.94 -17.78
C GLY A 10 -2.61 -46.09 -17.72
N PHE A 11 -2.46 -44.81 -17.38
CA PHE A 11 -3.53 -43.81 -17.45
C PHE A 11 -4.11 -43.73 -18.87
N THR A 12 -5.43 -43.64 -19.00
CA THR A 12 -6.05 -43.48 -20.32
C THR A 12 -5.90 -42.02 -20.79
N LEU A 13 -5.74 -41.81 -22.10
CA LEU A 13 -5.66 -40.46 -22.68
C LEU A 13 -6.95 -39.67 -22.40
N VAL A 14 -8.08 -40.37 -22.31
CA VAL A 14 -9.40 -39.81 -21.97
C VAL A 14 -9.44 -39.32 -20.52
N GLU A 15 -8.92 -40.07 -19.55
CA GLU A 15 -8.82 -39.60 -18.16
C GLU A 15 -8.02 -38.31 -18.06
N LEU A 16 -6.91 -38.22 -18.79
CA LEU A 16 -6.07 -37.04 -18.77
C LEU A 16 -6.78 -35.83 -19.40
N MET A 17 -7.54 -36.01 -20.49
CA MET A 17 -8.33 -34.94 -21.11
C MET A 17 -9.41 -34.37 -20.20
N VAL A 18 -10.14 -35.24 -19.48
CA VAL A 18 -11.18 -34.79 -18.54
C VAL A 18 -10.56 -34.02 -17.38
N VAL A 19 -9.44 -34.50 -16.83
CA VAL A 19 -8.75 -33.84 -15.71
C VAL A 19 -8.24 -32.45 -16.13
N VAL A 20 -7.59 -32.33 -17.30
CA VAL A 20 -7.11 -31.04 -17.80
C VAL A 20 -8.27 -30.07 -18.03
N THR A 21 -9.41 -30.56 -18.51
CA THR A 21 -10.61 -29.73 -18.72
C THR A 21 -11.17 -29.21 -17.39
N ILE A 22 -11.28 -30.08 -16.36
CA ILE A 22 -11.74 -29.68 -15.03
C ILE A 22 -10.77 -28.66 -14.41
N ILE A 23 -9.46 -28.91 -14.48
CA ILE A 23 -8.43 -27.97 -14.00
C ILE A 23 -8.52 -26.64 -14.75
N GLY A 24 -8.77 -26.66 -16.06
CA GLY A 24 -8.96 -25.46 -16.88
C GLY A 24 -10.11 -24.58 -16.41
N ILE A 25 -11.28 -25.19 -16.11
CA ILE A 25 -12.45 -24.47 -15.59
C ILE A 25 -12.15 -23.89 -14.19
N LEU A 26 -11.54 -24.67 -13.29
CA LEU A 26 -11.19 -24.22 -11.94
C LEU A 26 -10.16 -23.07 -11.98
N ALA A 27 -9.16 -23.15 -12.84
CA ALA A 27 -8.14 -22.12 -13.01
C ALA A 27 -8.74 -20.80 -13.52
N ALA A 28 -9.65 -20.85 -14.49
CA ALA A 28 -10.29 -19.66 -15.06
C ALA A 28 -11.04 -18.82 -14.02
N VAL A 29 -11.71 -19.46 -13.05
CA VAL A 29 -12.44 -18.76 -11.98
C VAL A 29 -11.54 -18.44 -10.78
N GLY A 30 -10.56 -19.29 -10.47
CA GLY A 30 -9.71 -19.16 -9.28
C GLY A 30 -8.63 -18.09 -9.40
N ILE A 31 -7.93 -18.02 -10.53
CA ILE A 31 -6.79 -17.11 -10.74
C ILE A 31 -7.13 -15.61 -10.51
N PRO A 32 -8.22 -15.03 -11.04
CA PRO A 32 -8.50 -13.61 -10.85
C PRO A 32 -8.75 -13.24 -9.37
N ARG A 33 -9.30 -14.16 -8.57
CA ARG A 33 -9.54 -13.95 -7.14
C ARG A 33 -8.23 -13.90 -6.35
N VAL A 34 -7.27 -14.77 -6.69
CA VAL A 34 -5.96 -14.81 -6.04
C VAL A 34 -5.21 -13.49 -6.23
N PHE A 35 -5.20 -12.91 -7.43
CA PHE A 35 -4.54 -11.63 -7.67
C PHE A 35 -5.14 -10.48 -6.86
N SER A 36 -6.48 -10.44 -6.75
CA SER A 36 -7.17 -9.41 -5.97
C SER A 36 -6.86 -9.55 -4.47
N TYR A 37 -6.77 -10.78 -3.97
CA TYR A 37 -6.38 -11.07 -2.59
C TYR A 37 -4.95 -10.62 -2.29
N ILE A 38 -3.99 -10.97 -3.17
CA ILE A 38 -2.59 -10.55 -3.01
C ILE A 38 -2.49 -9.03 -3.00
N ARG A 39 -3.18 -8.33 -3.92
CA ARG A 39 -3.20 -6.86 -3.95
C ARG A 39 -3.77 -6.27 -2.67
N THR A 40 -4.85 -6.85 -2.15
CA THR A 40 -5.47 -6.42 -0.88
C THR A 40 -4.53 -6.62 0.30
N SER A 41 -3.83 -7.76 0.36
CA SER A 41 -2.81 -8.03 1.39
C SER A 41 -1.67 -7.00 1.35
N SER A 42 -1.21 -6.62 0.15
CA SER A 42 -0.21 -5.57 -0.02
C SER A 42 -0.72 -4.19 0.42
N THR A 43 -2.00 -3.89 0.22
CA THR A 43 -2.58 -2.62 0.72
C THR A 43 -2.72 -2.61 2.25
N ALA A 44 -2.90 -3.77 2.89
CA ALA A 44 -2.89 -3.89 4.34
C ALA A 44 -1.48 -3.65 4.92
N GLU A 45 -0.43 -4.17 4.25
CA GLU A 45 0.97 -3.84 4.60
C GLU A 45 1.20 -2.32 4.55
N VAL A 46 0.75 -1.65 3.48
CA VAL A 46 0.81 -0.18 3.36
C VAL A 46 0.11 0.52 4.51
N SER A 47 -1.07 0.05 4.93
CA SER A 47 -1.81 0.66 6.04
C SER A 47 -1.05 0.61 7.36
N GLN A 48 -0.34 -0.50 7.61
CA GLN A 48 0.44 -0.69 8.82
C GLN A 48 1.70 0.17 8.81
N ASP A 49 2.45 0.17 7.71
CA ASP A 49 3.69 0.94 7.58
C ASP A 49 3.41 2.45 7.57
N ALA A 50 2.44 2.91 6.78
CA ALA A 50 2.06 4.32 6.72
C ALA A 50 1.49 4.82 8.07
N GLY A 51 0.75 3.97 8.78
CA GLY A 51 0.30 4.26 10.15
C GLY A 51 1.46 4.41 11.14
N GLN A 52 2.49 3.55 11.05
CA GLN A 52 3.71 3.69 11.87
C GLN A 52 4.48 4.97 11.53
N ILE A 53 4.59 5.32 10.23
CA ILE A 53 5.22 6.57 9.79
C ILE A 53 4.46 7.76 10.38
N ALA A 54 3.13 7.80 10.23
CA ALA A 54 2.30 8.87 10.76
C ALA A 54 2.39 8.98 12.29
N GLY A 55 2.37 7.86 13.00
CA GLY A 55 2.55 7.81 14.46
C GLY A 55 3.96 8.24 14.91
N GLY A 56 4.99 7.91 14.13
CA GLY A 56 6.35 8.37 14.39
C GLY A 56 6.50 9.88 14.22
N ILE A 57 5.83 10.47 13.21
CA ILE A 57 5.80 11.92 13.01
C ILE A 57 5.08 12.62 14.16
N SER A 58 3.92 12.11 14.59
CA SER A 58 3.19 12.72 15.72
C SER A 58 3.99 12.62 17.02
N GLY A 59 4.66 11.49 17.27
CA GLY A 59 5.59 11.33 18.39
C GLY A 59 6.78 12.31 18.34
N TYR A 60 7.36 12.52 17.15
CA TYR A 60 8.42 13.51 16.95
C TYR A 60 7.92 14.93 17.29
N ALA A 61 6.77 15.33 16.73
CA ALA A 61 6.18 16.64 16.97
C ALA A 61 5.93 16.91 18.46
N GLN A 62 5.39 15.92 19.17
CA GLN A 62 5.15 16.00 20.61
C GLN A 62 6.45 16.05 21.42
N SER A 63 7.42 15.17 21.13
CA SER A 63 8.69 15.10 21.87
C SER A 63 9.56 16.35 21.74
N GLN A 64 9.46 17.03 20.60
CA GLN A 64 10.23 18.25 20.30
C GLN A 64 9.41 19.54 20.51
N LEU A 65 8.19 19.45 21.03
CA LEU A 65 7.26 20.57 21.22
C LEU A 65 7.11 21.43 19.95
N GLN A 66 7.06 20.78 18.79
CA GLN A 66 6.96 21.46 17.50
C GLN A 66 5.55 21.99 17.28
N THR A 67 5.46 23.16 16.64
CA THR A 67 4.19 23.65 16.12
C THR A 67 3.80 22.87 14.86
N ALA A 68 2.51 22.82 14.52
CA ALA A 68 2.03 22.16 13.32
C ALA A 68 2.74 22.67 12.04
N ALA A 69 3.00 23.97 11.95
CA ALA A 69 3.73 24.58 10.83
C ALA A 69 5.19 24.12 10.76
N ALA A 70 5.88 24.03 11.91
CA ALA A 70 7.26 23.57 11.95
C ALA A 70 7.38 22.08 11.63
N THR A 71 6.45 21.25 12.13
CA THR A 71 6.36 19.83 11.74
C THR A 71 6.09 19.69 10.25
N GLN A 72 5.17 20.47 9.67
CA GLN A 72 4.91 20.48 8.24
C GLN A 72 6.21 20.73 7.45
N THR A 73 6.97 21.76 7.79
CA THR A 73 8.24 22.07 7.11
C THR A 73 9.27 20.95 7.23
N ALA A 74 9.35 20.30 8.39
CA ALA A 74 10.32 19.23 8.63
C ALA A 74 10.04 17.97 7.81
N VAL A 75 8.77 17.58 7.68
CA VAL A 75 8.39 16.26 7.12
C VAL A 75 7.87 16.31 5.68
N THR A 76 7.42 17.46 5.18
CA THR A 76 6.95 17.57 3.80
C THR A 76 8.07 17.26 2.82
N GLY A 77 7.79 16.39 1.85
CA GLY A 77 8.75 15.98 0.83
C GLY A 77 9.77 14.94 1.33
N LYS A 78 9.68 14.51 2.58
CA LYS A 78 10.46 13.37 3.07
C LYS A 78 9.92 12.06 2.51
N THR A 79 10.82 11.10 2.36
CA THR A 79 10.53 9.74 1.93
C THR A 79 10.83 8.76 3.05
N ALA A 80 10.16 7.61 3.04
CA ALA A 80 10.60 6.43 3.79
C ALA A 80 10.83 5.32 2.77
N THR A 81 12.10 4.93 2.59
CA THR A 81 12.50 3.87 1.66
C THR A 81 13.28 2.77 2.38
N PRO A 82 13.19 1.50 1.93
CA PRO A 82 13.97 0.40 2.50
C PRO A 82 15.49 0.54 2.27
N ASP A 83 15.88 1.33 1.27
CA ASP A 83 17.28 1.50 0.86
C ASP A 83 17.98 2.67 1.60
N LEU A 84 17.23 3.43 2.42
CA LEU A 84 17.72 4.53 3.23
C LEU A 84 18.43 5.63 2.42
N SER A 85 17.72 6.24 1.46
CA SER A 85 18.21 7.42 0.71
C SER A 85 18.50 8.64 1.60
N THR A 86 19.78 8.94 1.82
CA THR A 86 20.21 9.86 2.90
C THR A 86 19.77 11.33 2.74
N ALA A 87 19.39 11.77 1.53
CA ALA A 87 19.02 13.17 1.29
C ALA A 87 17.57 13.50 1.67
N THR A 88 16.63 12.55 1.49
CA THR A 88 15.19 12.78 1.71
C THR A 88 14.57 11.82 2.71
N GLU A 89 15.32 10.85 3.25
CA GLU A 89 14.80 9.94 4.26
C GLU A 89 14.28 10.67 5.50
N ILE A 90 13.09 10.28 5.95
CA ILE A 90 12.53 10.68 7.23
C ILE A 90 13.34 10.14 8.41
N SER A 91 14.10 9.06 8.23
CA SER A 91 14.96 8.48 9.27
C SER A 91 16.08 9.42 9.73
N THR A 92 16.41 10.44 8.92
CA THR A 92 17.34 11.51 9.33
C THR A 92 16.78 12.41 10.44
N LEU A 93 15.45 12.53 10.52
CA LEU A 93 14.74 13.27 11.56
C LEU A 93 14.22 12.35 12.65
N ILE A 94 13.78 11.15 12.26
CA ILE A 94 13.04 10.21 13.08
C ILE A 94 13.67 8.81 12.93
N PRO A 95 14.78 8.52 13.63
CA PRO A 95 15.60 7.33 13.37
C PRO A 95 14.88 5.99 13.57
N GLN A 96 13.82 5.95 14.37
CA GLN A 96 13.02 4.75 14.57
C GLN A 96 12.13 4.37 13.37
N ILE A 97 11.91 5.29 12.43
CA ILE A 97 11.18 4.98 11.19
C ILE A 97 12.18 4.37 10.21
N GLN A 98 12.30 3.03 10.27
CA GLN A 98 13.08 2.26 9.31
C GLN A 98 12.23 1.11 8.78
N LEU A 99 12.12 1.04 7.45
CA LEU A 99 11.44 -0.05 6.78
C LEU A 99 12.39 -1.25 6.67
N PRO A 100 11.88 -2.49 6.77
CA PRO A 100 12.70 -3.66 6.53
C PRO A 100 13.19 -3.66 5.08
N LYS A 101 14.42 -4.14 4.84
CA LYS A 101 15.04 -4.19 3.50
C LYS A 101 14.19 -4.90 2.42
N GLY A 102 13.32 -5.81 2.84
CA GLY A 102 12.40 -6.54 1.96
C GLY A 102 11.05 -5.86 1.73
N ALA A 103 10.82 -4.65 2.25
CA ALA A 103 9.56 -3.94 2.08
C ALA A 103 9.26 -3.70 0.59
N LYS A 104 7.97 -3.76 0.26
CA LYS A 104 7.48 -3.75 -1.12
C LYS A 104 7.12 -2.34 -1.62
N PHE A 105 7.19 -1.35 -0.75
CA PHE A 105 6.73 0.00 -1.04
C PHE A 105 7.74 1.04 -0.57
N ASP A 106 7.84 2.10 -1.37
CA ASP A 106 8.48 3.36 -0.99
C ASP A 106 7.39 4.37 -0.66
N TYR A 107 7.59 5.16 0.39
CA TYR A 107 6.58 6.11 0.88
C TYR A 107 7.07 7.54 0.68
N ALA A 108 6.22 8.41 0.14
CA ALA A 108 6.46 9.84 0.04
C ALA A 108 5.44 10.59 0.90
N ILE A 109 5.92 11.52 1.72
CA ILE A 109 5.11 12.21 2.72
C ILE A 109 4.81 13.62 2.22
N SER A 110 3.53 13.92 2.05
CA SER A 110 3.02 15.28 1.87
C SER A 110 2.35 15.71 3.16
N ALA A 111 2.67 16.89 3.68
CA ALA A 111 2.07 17.43 4.90
C ALA A 111 1.55 18.84 4.69
N ILE A 112 0.50 19.19 5.42
CA ILE A 112 -0.06 20.54 5.45
C ILE A 112 -0.73 20.78 6.80
N VAL A 113 -0.77 22.02 7.27
CA VAL A 113 -1.63 22.38 8.40
C VAL A 113 -3.09 22.41 7.95
N ALA A 114 -3.95 21.66 8.64
CA ALA A 114 -5.37 21.63 8.32
C ALA A 114 -6.04 22.96 8.67
N THR A 115 -6.84 23.47 7.74
CA THR A 115 -7.65 24.67 7.92
C THR A 115 -9.14 24.35 8.11
N ALA A 116 -9.54 23.11 7.89
CA ALA A 116 -10.90 22.63 8.10
C ALA A 116 -10.94 21.13 8.41
N GLY A 117 -12.08 20.68 8.95
CA GLY A 117 -12.32 19.28 9.29
C GLY A 117 -11.91 18.93 10.73
N PRO A 118 -11.85 17.62 11.05
CA PRO A 118 -11.72 17.15 12.43
C PRO A 118 -10.37 17.46 13.09
N SER A 119 -9.34 17.77 12.31
CA SER A 119 -7.97 18.04 12.79
C SER A 119 -7.54 19.50 12.53
N THR A 120 -8.48 20.44 12.51
CA THR A 120 -8.19 21.86 12.20
C THR A 120 -7.13 22.42 13.16
N GLY A 121 -6.08 23.01 12.59
CA GLY A 121 -4.91 23.54 13.34
C GLY A 121 -3.78 22.54 13.55
N ASP A 122 -4.04 21.25 13.37
CA ASP A 122 -3.02 20.21 13.41
C ASP A 122 -2.36 20.01 12.05
N VAL A 123 -1.19 19.39 12.08
CA VAL A 123 -0.51 18.94 10.86
C VAL A 123 -1.11 17.62 10.41
N VAL A 124 -1.55 17.58 9.15
CA VAL A 124 -2.19 16.44 8.49
C VAL A 124 -1.37 16.00 7.30
N TYR A 125 -1.52 14.73 6.92
CA TYR A 125 -0.64 14.07 5.96
C TYR A 125 -1.42 13.35 4.88
N CYS A 126 -0.85 13.38 3.67
CA CYS A 126 -1.11 12.40 2.65
C CYS A 126 0.19 11.66 2.34
N ILE A 127 0.23 10.37 2.66
CA ILE A 127 1.38 9.51 2.39
C ILE A 127 1.07 8.71 1.13
N THR A 128 1.89 8.89 0.10
CA THR A 128 1.79 8.13 -1.15
C THR A 128 2.76 6.96 -1.08
N ALA A 129 2.24 5.74 -1.00
CA ALA A 129 3.02 4.52 -1.16
C ALA A 129 3.13 4.15 -2.64
N THR A 130 4.32 3.81 -3.11
CA THR A 130 4.61 3.38 -4.48
C THR A 130 5.22 1.98 -4.47
N GLY A 131 4.61 1.05 -5.20
CA GLY A 131 5.07 -0.33 -5.27
C GLY A 131 6.44 -0.44 -5.95
N ARG A 132 7.35 -1.19 -5.34
CA ARG A 132 8.65 -1.55 -5.89
C ARG A 132 8.51 -2.76 -6.83
N THR A 133 9.62 -3.22 -7.40
CA THR A 133 9.64 -4.36 -8.34
C THR A 133 9.17 -5.68 -7.73
N ASN A 134 9.24 -5.82 -6.41
CA ASN A 134 8.75 -6.97 -5.64
C ASN A 134 7.30 -6.80 -5.12
N ALA A 135 6.62 -5.69 -5.46
CA ALA A 135 5.22 -5.47 -5.12
C ALA A 135 4.27 -6.24 -6.05
N ALA A 136 3.03 -6.47 -5.60
CA ALA A 136 2.00 -7.09 -6.42
C ALA A 136 1.66 -6.28 -7.69
N VAL A 137 1.80 -4.95 -7.60
CA VAL A 137 1.73 -4.02 -8.73
C VAL A 137 2.93 -3.08 -8.63
N SER A 138 3.97 -3.36 -9.42
CA SER A 138 5.15 -2.49 -9.53
C SER A 138 4.75 -1.12 -10.07
N GLY A 139 5.21 -0.06 -9.41
CA GLY A 139 4.80 1.33 -9.67
C GLY A 139 3.39 1.69 -9.19
N GLY A 140 2.59 0.72 -8.76
CA GLY A 140 1.23 0.91 -8.23
C GLY A 140 1.23 1.88 -7.05
N LYS A 141 0.24 2.78 -7.01
CA LYS A 141 0.12 3.79 -5.95
C LYS A 141 -1.05 3.50 -5.00
N VAL A 142 -0.80 3.69 -3.72
CA VAL A 142 -1.78 3.61 -2.63
C VAL A 142 -1.65 4.89 -1.82
N LEU A 143 -2.78 5.53 -1.50
CA LEU A 143 -2.77 6.74 -0.68
C LEU A 143 -3.17 6.40 0.74
N TYR A 144 -2.48 6.99 1.71
CA TYR A 144 -2.83 6.98 3.12
C TYR A 144 -3.11 8.41 3.58
N SER A 145 -4.28 8.65 4.17
CA SER A 145 -4.60 9.91 4.82
C SER A 145 -4.37 9.83 6.33
N SER A 146 -3.94 10.91 6.95
CA SER A 146 -3.78 11.02 8.41
C SER A 146 -5.10 10.95 9.19
N ALA A 147 -6.24 11.08 8.53
CA ALA A 147 -7.56 10.98 9.15
C ALA A 147 -8.45 10.07 8.31
N SER A 148 -9.24 9.22 8.98
CA SER A 148 -10.15 8.28 8.32
C SER A 148 -11.25 9.02 7.57
N THR A 149 -11.54 8.59 6.34
CA THR A 149 -12.63 9.12 5.51
C THR A 149 -13.55 8.02 5.03
N ASN A 150 -14.78 8.39 4.70
CA ASN A 150 -15.79 7.53 4.06
C ASN A 150 -16.01 7.91 2.59
N ALA A 151 -15.12 8.73 2.01
CA ALA A 151 -15.16 9.07 0.59
C ALA A 151 -15.14 7.81 -0.28
N ALA A 152 -15.84 7.86 -1.42
CA ALA A 152 -15.92 6.72 -2.33
C ALA A 152 -14.51 6.25 -2.74
N GLY A 153 -14.23 4.94 -2.65
CA GLY A 153 -12.93 4.37 -2.97
C GLY A 153 -11.91 4.37 -1.82
N TRP A 154 -12.29 4.90 -0.66
CA TRP A 154 -11.51 4.84 0.57
C TRP A 154 -12.04 3.76 1.52
N ASP A 155 -11.13 3.19 2.29
CA ASP A 155 -11.44 2.31 3.42
C ASP A 155 -10.68 2.84 4.64
N GLY A 156 -11.37 3.67 5.41
CA GLY A 156 -10.79 4.41 6.52
C GLY A 156 -9.66 5.34 6.05
N HIS A 157 -8.42 4.97 6.34
CA HIS A 157 -7.25 5.79 6.03
C HIS A 157 -6.66 5.53 4.65
N ILE A 158 -7.10 4.49 3.92
CA ILE A 158 -6.41 4.05 2.68
C ILE A 158 -7.31 4.15 1.45
N ASN A 159 -6.78 4.71 0.36
CA ASN A 159 -7.33 4.54 -0.98
C ASN A 159 -6.60 3.42 -1.71
N ARG A 160 -7.33 2.36 -2.05
CA ARG A 160 -6.78 1.17 -2.73
C ARG A 160 -7.29 0.94 -4.14
N VAL A 161 -8.20 1.76 -4.66
CA VAL A 161 -8.94 1.47 -5.91
C VAL A 161 -8.00 1.30 -7.10
N ALA A 162 -7.12 2.28 -7.32
CA ALA A 162 -6.19 2.23 -8.43
C ALA A 162 -5.26 1.00 -8.35
N TYR A 163 -4.71 0.73 -7.17
CA TYR A 163 -3.82 -0.41 -6.93
C TYR A 163 -4.52 -1.76 -7.15
N VAL A 164 -5.72 -1.95 -6.60
CA VAL A 164 -6.49 -3.19 -6.77
C VAL A 164 -6.85 -3.42 -8.24
N ASN A 165 -7.07 -2.35 -9.01
CA ASN A 165 -7.29 -2.42 -10.45
C ASN A 165 -5.99 -2.60 -11.27
N GLY A 166 -4.82 -2.61 -10.64
CA GLY A 166 -3.53 -2.79 -11.31
C GLY A 166 -3.02 -1.52 -12.00
N LEU A 167 -3.57 -0.35 -11.67
CA LEU A 167 -3.12 0.92 -12.20
C LEU A 167 -1.81 1.33 -11.51
N THR A 168 -0.88 1.85 -12.30
CA THR A 168 0.42 2.37 -11.83
C THR A 168 0.40 3.87 -11.55
N ASN A 169 -0.75 4.51 -11.72
CA ASN A 169 -0.96 5.92 -11.49
C ASN A 169 -2.25 6.14 -10.70
N LEU A 170 -2.51 7.39 -10.32
CA LEU A 170 -3.71 7.77 -9.55
C LEU A 170 -4.93 8.04 -10.45
N THR A 171 -4.99 7.42 -11.63
CA THR A 171 -6.14 7.61 -12.53
C THR A 171 -7.40 7.05 -11.88
N GLY A 172 -8.46 7.87 -11.82
CA GLY A 172 -9.73 7.48 -11.19
C GLY A 172 -9.70 7.46 -9.66
N VAL A 173 -8.63 7.94 -9.03
CA VAL A 173 -8.59 8.17 -7.58
C VAL A 173 -9.37 9.42 -7.24
N THR A 174 -10.27 9.30 -6.27
CA THR A 174 -11.04 10.38 -5.66
C THR A 174 -10.28 10.95 -4.46
N ALA A 175 -10.40 12.26 -4.24
CA ALA A 175 -9.93 12.88 -3.00
C ALA A 175 -10.67 12.27 -1.79
N GLY A 176 -10.00 12.18 -0.66
CA GLY A 176 -10.58 11.69 0.58
C GLY A 176 -9.67 11.95 1.77
N GLY A 177 -10.29 12.25 2.91
CA GLY A 177 -9.61 12.72 4.10
C GLY A 177 -8.86 14.00 3.76
N TYR A 178 -7.58 14.03 4.13
CA TYR A 178 -6.65 15.09 3.80
C TYR A 178 -5.78 14.79 2.56
N CYS A 179 -6.19 13.84 1.71
CA CYS A 179 -5.49 13.49 0.46
C CYS A 179 -6.24 13.98 -0.78
N SER A 180 -5.53 14.64 -1.68
CA SER A 180 -6.03 14.94 -3.03
C SER A 180 -6.03 13.69 -3.92
N ALA A 181 -6.77 13.78 -5.03
CA ALA A 181 -6.72 12.81 -6.13
C ALA A 181 -5.31 12.67 -6.76
N THR A 182 -4.41 13.63 -6.53
CA THR A 182 -3.02 13.61 -7.01
C THR A 182 -2.02 13.08 -5.98
N GLY A 183 -2.48 12.68 -4.78
CA GLY A 183 -1.62 12.17 -3.71
C GLY A 183 -0.90 13.26 -2.91
N ALA A 184 -1.33 14.52 -3.04
CA ALA A 184 -0.84 15.62 -2.22
C ALA A 184 -1.74 15.83 -0.99
N ALA A 185 -1.17 16.32 0.10
CA ALA A 185 -1.96 16.71 1.26
C ALA A 185 -2.79 17.97 0.96
N GLN A 186 -4.00 18.02 1.49
CA GLN A 186 -4.91 19.17 1.37
C GLN A 186 -5.28 19.67 2.77
N ALA A 187 -5.45 20.98 2.91
CA ALA A 187 -5.77 21.59 4.20
C ALA A 187 -7.22 21.36 4.63
N THR A 188 -8.08 20.99 3.69
CA THR A 188 -9.51 20.72 3.92
C THR A 188 -9.77 19.22 3.88
N PHE A 189 -10.59 18.75 4.81
CA PHE A 189 -11.02 17.37 4.88
C PHE A 189 -12.12 17.06 3.85
N THR A 190 -12.04 15.89 3.20
CA THR A 190 -12.97 15.43 2.15
C THR A 190 -13.55 14.04 2.41
#